data_AF-I1Q4G9-F1
#
_entry.id   AF-I1Q4G9-F1
#
_cell.length_a   1.000
_cell.length_b   1.000
_cell.length_c   1.000
_cell.angle_alpha   90.00
_cell.angle_beta   90.00
_cell.angle_gamma   90.00
#
_symmetry.space_group_name_H-M   'P 1'
#
loop_
_entity.id
_entity.type
_entity.pdbx_description
1 polymer ?
#
loop_
_entity_poly.entity_id
_entity_poly.type
_entity_poly.pdbx_seq_one_letter_code
_entity_poly.pdbx_strand_id
1 'polypeptide(L)'
;NQSGSLGGFGLCGVYVAGVAQLLPGAPVDHALPCFRGEERQSHAFGSANESSPWVLPVKRRELEASGFITGDSFAVRCTITVLSKNTINSAEPSPDLHLQLGELLRSGRFADVEFIVSGVSIAAHRCVLAARSPSLAAAVLKGGTRKKDGSVRVEVKDDMRAGVFRALLHFIYTDTLMELDWREDGSDPLLPRTMVMSLNEAAGRYGLERLKQICENMLGFDDACSADCAVM
;
A
#
# COMPACT_ATOMS: atom_id res chain seq x y z
N ASN A 1 10.68 48.32 7.89
CA ASN A 1 10.49 47.50 9.10
C ASN A 1 9.44 46.46 8.79
N GLN A 2 9.83 45.19 8.77
CA GLN A 2 8.94 44.05 8.56
C GLN A 2 8.09 43.82 9.80
N SER A 3 6.83 43.44 9.62
CA SER A 3 6.12 42.53 10.52
C SER A 3 4.94 41.93 9.75
N GLY A 4 5.03 40.62 9.48
CA GLY A 4 3.93 39.84 8.94
C GLY A 4 2.99 39.35 10.04
N SER A 5 1.82 38.86 9.63
CA SER A 5 1.11 37.81 10.36
C SER A 5 0.16 37.07 9.41
N LEU A 6 0.66 35.92 8.97
CA LEU A 6 0.04 34.62 8.71
C LEU A 6 -1.46 34.59 8.36
N GLY A 7 -1.70 34.21 7.10
CA GLY A 7 -2.99 33.82 6.56
C GLY A 7 -3.55 32.57 7.24
N GLY A 8 -4.89 32.54 7.29
CA GLY A 8 -5.67 31.47 7.89
C GLY A 8 -5.41 30.12 7.22
N PHE A 9 -5.12 29.13 8.04
CA PHE A 9 -5.07 27.72 7.65
C PHE A 9 -6.47 27.29 7.18
N GLY A 10 -6.59 27.03 5.88
CA GLY A 10 -7.76 26.38 5.31
C GLY A 10 -7.88 24.96 5.83
N LEU A 11 -9.01 24.65 6.45
CA LEU A 11 -9.34 23.34 6.99
C LEU A 11 -9.35 22.30 5.86
N CYS A 12 -8.47 21.30 5.96
CA CYS A 12 -8.37 20.18 5.04
C CYS A 12 -9.48 19.17 5.40
N GLY A 13 -10.61 19.22 4.71
CA GLY A 13 -11.71 18.28 4.93
C GLY A 13 -11.47 16.93 4.26
N VAL A 14 -11.51 15.84 5.03
CA VAL A 14 -11.56 14.46 4.54
C VAL A 14 -13.01 14.14 4.20
N TYR A 15 -13.33 13.74 2.97
CA TYR A 15 -14.70 13.38 2.63
C TYR A 15 -14.90 11.86 2.75
N VAL A 16 -15.84 11.40 3.56
CA VAL A 16 -16.22 9.97 3.61
C VAL A 16 -17.59 9.82 2.97
N ALA A 17 -17.69 9.00 1.93
CA ALA A 17 -18.95 8.53 1.40
C ALA A 17 -19.23 7.12 1.94
N GLY A 18 -20.29 6.96 2.73
CA GLY A 18 -20.72 5.69 3.30
C GLY A 18 -21.91 5.09 2.56
N VAL A 19 -21.91 3.78 2.32
CA VAL A 19 -23.10 2.99 1.96
C VAL A 19 -23.28 1.89 3.00
N ALA A 20 -24.41 1.89 3.70
CA ALA A 20 -24.75 0.84 4.66
C ALA A 20 -25.74 -0.16 4.04
N GLN A 21 -25.46 -1.46 4.15
CA GLN A 21 -26.29 -2.54 3.61
C GLN A 21 -26.42 -3.67 4.63
N LEU A 22 -27.61 -4.24 4.78
CA LEU A 22 -27.83 -5.40 5.64
C LEU A 22 -27.48 -6.69 4.89
N LEU A 23 -26.87 -7.66 5.59
CA LEU A 23 -26.58 -8.98 5.04
C LEU A 23 -27.35 -10.07 5.84
N PRO A 24 -27.89 -11.11 5.18
CA PRO A 24 -28.43 -12.28 5.86
C PRO A 24 -27.31 -13.08 6.56
N GLY A 25 -27.62 -13.62 7.74
CA GLY A 25 -26.66 -14.34 8.57
C GLY A 25 -26.43 -15.80 8.14
N ALA A 26 -25.57 -16.03 7.13
CA ALA A 26 -24.83 -17.27 6.82
C ALA A 26 -23.92 -17.05 5.58
N PRO A 27 -22.85 -17.85 5.34
CA PRO A 27 -21.63 -17.39 4.69
C PRO A 27 -21.85 -17.03 3.22
N VAL A 28 -21.33 -15.85 2.84
CA VAL A 28 -21.54 -15.27 1.51
C VAL A 28 -20.55 -15.88 0.52
N ASP A 29 -20.94 -17.00 -0.09
CA ASP A 29 -20.55 -17.30 -1.47
C ASP A 29 -21.68 -16.82 -2.38
N HIS A 30 -21.31 -15.94 -3.30
CA HIS A 30 -22.04 -15.50 -4.50
C HIS A 30 -23.49 -14.96 -4.35
N ALA A 31 -23.59 -13.63 -4.55
CA ALA A 31 -24.71 -12.91 -5.14
C ALA A 31 -26.13 -13.24 -4.64
N LEU A 32 -26.60 -12.52 -3.61
CA LEU A 32 -28.00 -12.54 -3.16
C LEU A 32 -28.55 -11.12 -2.96
N PRO A 33 -29.89 -10.94 -2.99
CA PRO A 33 -30.56 -9.74 -3.48
C PRO A 33 -30.41 -8.54 -2.54
N CYS A 34 -30.09 -7.39 -3.13
CA CYS A 34 -29.97 -6.11 -2.45
C CYS A 34 -31.30 -5.67 -1.82
N PHE A 35 -31.26 -5.27 -0.54
CA PHE A 35 -32.34 -4.46 0.02
C PHE A 35 -32.32 -3.09 -0.67
N ARG A 36 -33.46 -2.71 -1.26
CA ARG A 36 -33.61 -1.49 -2.06
C ARG A 36 -33.76 -0.29 -1.12
N GLY A 37 -32.65 0.18 -0.59
CA GLY A 37 -32.57 1.33 0.32
C GLY A 37 -31.12 1.78 0.50
N GLU A 38 -30.41 2.02 -0.61
CA GLU A 38 -29.06 2.60 -0.54
C GLU A 38 -29.15 4.05 -0.06
N GLU A 39 -28.92 4.27 1.24
CA GLU A 39 -28.70 5.61 1.77
C GLU A 39 -27.21 5.94 1.63
N ARG A 40 -26.92 6.92 0.75
CA ARG A 40 -25.57 7.42 0.51
C ARG A 40 -25.41 8.74 1.23
N GLN A 41 -24.46 8.81 2.16
CA GLN A 41 -24.13 10.05 2.84
C GLN A 41 -22.67 10.40 2.59
N SER A 42 -22.39 11.69 2.37
CA SER A 42 -21.04 12.24 2.32
C SER A 42 -20.85 13.27 3.42
N HIS A 43 -19.80 13.14 4.23
CA HIS A 43 -19.44 14.12 5.26
C HIS A 43 -17.98 14.53 5.16
N ALA A 44 -17.69 15.81 5.39
CA ALA A 44 -16.34 16.34 5.43
C ALA A 44 -15.85 16.42 6.88
N PHE A 45 -14.85 15.63 7.23
CA PHE A 45 -14.26 15.56 8.56
C PHE A 45 -13.08 16.52 8.63
N GLY A 46 -13.12 17.47 9.56
CA GLY A 46 -12.05 18.42 9.86
C GLY A 46 -11.17 18.01 11.05
N SER A 47 -11.55 16.98 11.82
CA SER A 47 -10.76 16.45 12.94
C SER A 47 -11.04 14.98 13.21
N ALA A 48 -10.13 14.29 13.92
CA ALA A 48 -10.23 12.87 14.22
C ALA A 48 -11.43 12.49 15.13
N ASN A 49 -12.01 13.45 15.87
CA ASN A 49 -13.13 13.21 16.78
C ASN A 49 -14.48 13.62 16.20
N GLU A 50 -14.52 13.98 14.91
CA GLU A 50 -15.75 14.37 14.25
C GLU A 50 -16.50 13.12 13.76
N SER A 51 -17.82 13.13 13.91
CA SER A 51 -18.71 12.10 13.38
C SER A 51 -19.58 12.66 12.27
N SER A 52 -19.91 11.82 11.29
CA SER A 52 -20.95 12.17 10.32
C SER A 52 -22.32 12.23 11.01
N PRO A 53 -23.32 12.88 10.40
CA PRO A 53 -24.69 12.75 10.86
C PRO A 53 -25.15 11.28 10.87
N TRP A 54 -26.15 10.97 11.68
CA TRP A 54 -26.72 9.63 11.75
C TRP A 54 -27.30 9.20 10.40
N VAL A 55 -26.89 8.04 9.92
CA VAL A 55 -27.50 7.34 8.78
C VAL A 55 -28.52 6.36 9.37
N LEU A 56 -29.74 6.35 8.84
CA LEU A 56 -30.80 5.46 9.31
C LEU A 56 -31.01 4.35 8.26
N PRO A 57 -30.21 3.27 8.28
CA PRO A 57 -30.21 2.28 7.19
C PRO A 57 -31.54 1.55 7.04
N VAL A 58 -32.29 1.37 8.15
CA VAL A 58 -33.61 0.74 8.15
C VAL A 58 -34.39 1.12 9.41
N LYS A 59 -35.72 1.19 9.32
CA LYS A 59 -36.56 1.34 10.53
C LYS A 59 -36.64 0.02 11.28
N ARG A 60 -36.71 0.08 12.61
CA ARG A 60 -36.83 -1.11 13.48
C ARG A 60 -37.91 -2.10 13.01
N ARG A 61 -39.12 -1.62 12.71
CA ARG A 61 -40.24 -2.47 12.26
C ARG A 61 -39.96 -3.20 10.95
N GLU A 62 -39.20 -2.57 10.07
CA GLU A 62 -38.82 -3.15 8.77
C GLU A 62 -37.69 -4.16 8.94
N LEU A 63 -36.73 -3.89 9.84
CA LEU A 63 -35.68 -4.85 10.21
C LEU A 63 -36.27 -6.12 10.83
N GLU A 64 -37.19 -5.96 11.78
CA GLU A 64 -37.89 -7.08 12.43
C GLU A 64 -38.70 -7.92 11.44
N ALA A 65 -39.26 -7.29 10.40
CA ALA A 65 -40.01 -7.98 9.35
C ALA A 65 -39.14 -8.55 8.21
N SER A 66 -37.84 -8.24 8.18
CA SER A 66 -36.97 -8.53 7.02
C SER A 66 -36.38 -9.94 6.97
N GLY A 67 -36.41 -10.68 8.08
CA GLY A 67 -35.75 -11.99 8.19
C GLY A 67 -34.21 -11.93 8.23
N PHE A 68 -33.60 -10.73 8.29
CA PHE A 68 -32.15 -10.57 8.44
C PHE A 68 -31.66 -10.71 9.89
N ILE A 69 -32.58 -10.83 10.85
CA ILE A 69 -32.25 -11.10 12.24
C ILE A 69 -32.06 -12.61 12.39
N THR A 70 -30.85 -13.02 12.79
CA THR A 70 -30.51 -14.40 13.11
C THR A 70 -30.31 -14.49 14.62
N GLY A 71 -31.24 -15.14 15.33
CA GLY A 71 -31.30 -15.08 16.80
C GLY A 71 -31.66 -13.65 17.26
N ASP A 72 -30.73 -12.99 17.94
CA ASP A 72 -30.83 -11.59 18.40
C ASP A 72 -29.81 -10.65 17.70
N SER A 73 -29.30 -11.05 16.54
CA SER A 73 -28.21 -10.33 15.85
C SER A 73 -28.48 -10.12 14.36
N PHE A 74 -27.94 -9.04 13.81
CA PHE A 74 -27.97 -8.71 12.38
C PHE A 74 -26.62 -8.09 11.97
N ALA A 75 -26.27 -8.21 10.69
CA ALA A 75 -25.00 -7.69 10.16
C ALA A 75 -25.23 -6.46 9.27
N VAL A 76 -24.42 -5.42 9.47
CA VAL A 76 -24.40 -4.21 8.64
C VAL A 76 -23.05 -4.13 7.92
N ARG A 77 -23.08 -4.18 6.60
CA ARG A 77 -21.95 -3.87 5.72
C ARG A 77 -21.91 -2.37 5.49
N CYS A 78 -20.86 -1.70 5.97
CA CYS A 78 -20.59 -0.30 5.66
C CYS A 78 -19.44 -0.21 4.66
N THR A 79 -19.68 0.37 3.49
CA THR A 79 -18.63 0.68 2.51
C THR A 79 -18.27 2.15 2.66
N ILE A 80 -17.05 2.43 3.14
CA ILE A 80 -16.50 3.77 3.33
C ILE A 80 -15.55 4.06 2.16
N THR A 81 -15.88 5.08 1.38
CA THR A 81 -14.96 5.63 0.38
C THR A 81 -14.39 6.95 0.90
N VAL A 82 -13.08 6.98 1.12
CA VAL A 82 -12.36 8.19 1.53
C VAL A 82 -11.93 8.95 0.28
N LEU A 83 -12.53 10.12 0.07
CA LEU A 83 -12.17 11.06 -0.98
C LEU A 83 -11.28 12.14 -0.35
N SER A 84 -9.98 12.08 -0.65
CA SER A 84 -9.09 13.20 -0.37
C SER A 84 -9.37 14.27 -1.42
N LYS A 85 -9.67 15.50 -0.99
CA LYS A 85 -9.51 16.67 -1.87
C LYS A 85 -8.02 16.78 -2.17
N ASN A 86 -7.55 16.14 -3.22
CA ASN A 86 -6.44 16.72 -3.95
C ASN A 86 -6.98 18.05 -4.47
N THR A 87 -6.61 19.14 -3.81
CA THR A 87 -6.79 20.48 -4.34
C THR A 87 -6.00 20.51 -5.63
N ILE A 88 -6.65 20.17 -6.75
CA ILE A 88 -6.28 20.46 -8.13
C ILE A 88 -7.47 20.00 -9.00
N ASN A 89 -8.35 20.95 -9.33
CA ASN A 89 -9.18 20.88 -10.53
C ASN A 89 -8.34 21.32 -11.74
N SER A 90 -7.21 20.67 -11.99
CA SER A 90 -6.53 20.76 -13.28
C SER A 90 -6.53 19.36 -13.89
N ALA A 91 -6.93 19.28 -15.15
CA ALA A 91 -6.72 18.10 -15.98
C ALA A 91 -5.23 17.93 -16.31
N GLU A 92 -4.36 18.11 -15.31
CA GLU A 92 -2.95 17.88 -15.43
C GLU A 92 -2.72 16.37 -15.31
N PRO A 93 -2.05 15.75 -16.29
CA PRO A 93 -1.78 14.32 -16.23
C PRO A 93 -1.01 14.03 -14.94
N SER A 94 -1.51 13.05 -14.18
CA SER A 94 -0.83 12.57 -12.97
C SER A 94 0.64 12.28 -13.29
N PRO A 95 1.59 12.67 -12.42
CA PRO A 95 3.01 12.42 -12.67
C PRO A 95 3.29 10.93 -12.85
N ASP A 96 3.67 10.53 -14.05
CA ASP A 96 3.82 9.13 -14.49
C ASP A 96 5.28 8.64 -14.44
N LEU A 97 6.20 9.46 -13.93
CA LEU A 97 7.63 9.12 -13.86
C LEU A 97 7.89 7.78 -13.15
N HIS A 98 7.15 7.51 -12.06
CA HIS A 98 7.27 6.25 -11.32
C HIS A 98 6.88 5.05 -12.20
N LEU A 99 5.86 5.18 -13.05
CA LEU A 99 5.44 4.15 -14.01
C LEU A 99 6.49 3.98 -15.11
N GLN A 100 7.02 5.08 -15.65
CA GLN A 100 8.06 5.06 -16.68
C GLN A 100 9.36 4.41 -16.17
N LEU A 101 9.76 4.70 -14.93
CA LEU A 101 10.90 4.06 -14.28
C LEU A 101 10.60 2.58 -13.94
N GLY A 102 9.39 2.26 -13.51
CA GLY A 102 8.93 0.88 -13.33
C GLY A 102 9.05 0.06 -14.62
N GLU A 103 8.62 0.64 -15.75
CA GLU A 103 8.76 0.03 -17.08
C GLU A 103 10.22 -0.12 -17.51
N LEU A 104 11.08 0.85 -17.19
CA LEU A 104 12.52 0.75 -17.44
C LEU A 104 13.14 -0.43 -16.67
N LEU A 105 12.75 -0.62 -15.40
CA LEU A 105 13.17 -1.78 -14.60
C LEU A 105 12.63 -3.09 -15.19
N ARG A 106 11.34 -3.14 -15.54
CA ARG A 106 10.67 -4.35 -16.05
C ARG A 106 11.22 -4.80 -17.39
N SER A 107 11.44 -3.87 -18.30
CA SER A 107 11.97 -4.14 -19.64
C SER A 107 13.48 -4.46 -19.64
N GLY A 108 14.22 -4.06 -18.59
CA GLY A 108 15.66 -4.26 -18.48
C GLY A 108 16.48 -3.52 -19.54
N ARG A 109 15.86 -2.59 -20.28
CA ARG A 109 16.51 -1.87 -21.38
C ARG A 109 17.62 -0.97 -20.83
N PHE A 110 18.83 -1.14 -21.38
CA PHE A 110 20.03 -0.39 -20.97
C PHE A 110 20.55 -0.73 -19.56
N ALA A 111 20.14 -1.87 -19.00
CA ALA A 111 20.70 -2.35 -17.75
C ALA A 111 22.22 -2.57 -17.87
N ASP A 112 22.97 -1.95 -16.96
CA ASP A 112 24.44 -1.98 -16.90
C ASP A 112 24.96 -2.70 -15.64
N VAL A 113 24.04 -3.25 -14.83
CA VAL A 113 24.34 -4.15 -13.72
C VAL A 113 23.34 -5.31 -13.67
N GLU A 114 23.84 -6.48 -13.30
CA GLU A 114 23.08 -7.70 -13.09
C GLU A 114 23.34 -8.26 -11.70
N PHE A 115 22.28 -8.46 -10.92
CA PHE A 115 22.33 -9.09 -9.61
C PHE A 115 21.97 -10.56 -9.69
N ILE A 116 22.75 -11.40 -9.00
CA ILE A 116 22.42 -12.81 -8.80
C ILE A 116 21.91 -12.96 -7.37
N VAL A 117 20.64 -13.33 -7.23
CA VAL A 117 19.93 -13.43 -5.96
C VAL A 117 19.27 -14.79 -5.89
N SER A 118 19.71 -15.66 -4.97
CA SER A 118 19.25 -17.06 -4.89
C SER A 118 19.33 -17.80 -6.25
N GLY A 119 20.37 -17.54 -7.04
CA GLY A 119 20.54 -18.10 -8.39
C GLY A 119 19.71 -17.43 -9.50
N VAL A 120 18.82 -16.49 -9.17
CA VAL A 120 18.02 -15.72 -10.14
C VAL A 120 18.78 -14.48 -10.57
N SER A 121 18.86 -14.26 -11.90
CA SER A 121 19.39 -13.02 -12.46
C SER A 121 18.35 -11.90 -12.48
N ILE A 122 18.73 -10.72 -12.00
CA ILE A 122 17.89 -9.51 -11.95
C ILE A 122 18.71 -8.33 -12.48
N ALA A 123 18.28 -7.77 -13.61
CA ALA A 123 18.93 -6.64 -14.26
C ALA A 123 18.50 -5.29 -13.65
N ALA A 124 19.41 -4.31 -13.60
CA ALA A 124 19.14 -2.97 -13.09
C ALA A 124 20.14 -1.92 -13.67
N HIS A 125 19.98 -0.67 -13.23
CA HIS A 125 20.72 0.50 -13.72
C HIS A 125 21.52 1.15 -12.60
N ARG A 126 22.84 1.23 -12.75
CA ARG A 126 23.77 1.78 -11.75
C ARG A 126 23.47 3.23 -11.41
N CYS A 127 23.04 4.04 -12.38
CA CYS A 127 22.70 5.44 -12.17
C CYS A 127 21.50 5.62 -11.23
N VAL A 128 20.44 4.82 -11.40
CA VAL A 128 19.24 4.85 -10.55
C VAL A 128 19.61 4.39 -9.13
N LEU A 129 20.37 3.30 -9.01
CA LEU A 129 20.86 2.81 -7.72
C LEU A 129 21.71 3.87 -7.01
N ALA A 130 22.64 4.51 -7.70
CA ALA A 130 23.49 5.56 -7.12
C ALA A 130 22.69 6.76 -6.61
N ALA A 131 21.62 7.14 -7.33
CA ALA A 131 20.77 8.26 -6.94
C ALA A 131 19.87 7.93 -5.73
N ARG A 132 19.41 6.68 -5.60
CA ARG A 132 18.33 6.30 -4.68
C ARG A 132 18.78 5.46 -3.49
N SER A 133 19.90 4.76 -3.61
CA SER A 133 20.51 3.98 -2.54
C SER A 133 22.04 3.99 -2.69
N PRO A 134 22.73 5.00 -2.12
CA PRO A 134 24.19 5.07 -2.13
C PRO A 134 24.86 3.82 -1.54
N SER A 135 24.26 3.21 -0.52
CA SER A 135 24.76 1.97 0.10
C SER A 135 24.70 0.78 -0.85
N LEU A 136 23.59 0.58 -1.56
CA LEU A 136 23.47 -0.48 -2.56
C LEU A 136 24.39 -0.22 -3.76
N ALA A 137 24.52 1.03 -4.19
CA ALA A 137 25.46 1.41 -5.24
C ALA A 137 26.92 1.13 -4.84
N ALA A 138 27.30 1.43 -3.59
CA ALA A 138 28.62 1.09 -3.07
C ALA A 138 28.84 -0.43 -3.03
N ALA A 139 27.83 -1.22 -2.69
CA ALA A 139 27.89 -2.68 -2.76
C ALA A 139 28.13 -3.18 -4.19
N VAL A 140 27.46 -2.61 -5.18
CA VAL A 140 27.67 -2.90 -6.61
C VAL A 140 29.11 -2.60 -7.04
N LEU A 141 29.65 -1.46 -6.61
CA LEU A 141 31.01 -1.04 -6.96
C LEU A 141 32.10 -1.90 -6.32
N LYS A 142 31.86 -2.38 -5.09
CA LYS A 142 32.85 -3.18 -4.33
C LYS A 142 32.80 -4.67 -4.65
N GLY A 143 31.62 -5.22 -4.92
CA GLY A 143 31.39 -6.67 -5.10
C GLY A 143 31.20 -7.12 -6.55
N GLY A 144 31.30 -6.21 -7.52
CA GLY A 144 30.97 -6.46 -8.90
C GLY A 144 32.11 -7.09 -9.72
N THR A 145 31.84 -8.18 -10.41
CA THR A 145 32.72 -8.70 -11.47
C THR A 145 32.37 -8.03 -12.79
N ARG A 146 33.35 -7.36 -13.42
CA ARG A 146 33.14 -6.68 -14.70
C ARG A 146 33.11 -7.70 -15.85
N LYS A 147 32.07 -7.66 -16.66
CA LYS A 147 31.94 -8.46 -17.89
C LYS A 147 32.62 -7.78 -19.07
N LYS A 148 32.80 -8.55 -20.16
CA LYS A 148 33.44 -8.09 -21.41
C LYS A 148 32.68 -6.95 -22.10
N ASP A 149 31.35 -6.92 -21.95
CA ASP A 149 30.47 -5.87 -22.48
C ASP A 149 30.45 -4.59 -21.62
N GLY A 150 31.23 -4.55 -20.51
CA GLY A 150 31.29 -3.42 -19.60
C GLY A 150 30.24 -3.43 -18.50
N SER A 151 29.27 -4.35 -18.53
CA SER A 151 28.31 -4.55 -17.45
C SER A 151 28.98 -5.13 -16.19
N VAL A 152 28.31 -4.99 -15.05
CA VAL A 152 28.79 -5.48 -13.75
C VAL A 152 27.87 -6.58 -13.25
N ARG A 153 28.42 -7.73 -12.85
CA ARG A 153 27.66 -8.80 -12.19
C ARG A 153 27.95 -8.80 -10.69
N VAL A 154 26.90 -8.77 -9.87
CA VAL A 154 26.99 -8.71 -8.41
C VAL A 154 26.25 -9.89 -7.81
N GLU A 155 26.92 -10.66 -6.96
CA GLU A 155 26.26 -11.71 -6.18
C GLU A 155 25.75 -11.13 -4.87
N VAL A 156 24.46 -11.26 -4.63
CA VAL A 156 23.83 -10.75 -3.42
C VAL A 156 23.88 -11.85 -2.36
N LYS A 157 24.62 -11.57 -1.29
CA LYS A 157 24.86 -12.49 -0.18
C LYS A 157 23.67 -12.47 0.81
N ASP A 158 23.74 -13.33 1.82
CA ASP A 158 22.84 -13.35 2.99
C ASP A 158 21.46 -14.01 2.78
N ASP A 159 21.38 -15.01 1.91
CA ASP A 159 20.15 -15.80 1.65
C ASP A 159 18.90 -14.95 1.33
N MET A 160 19.11 -13.73 0.83
CA MET A 160 18.00 -12.86 0.45
C MET A 160 17.23 -13.49 -0.69
N ARG A 161 15.91 -13.66 -0.48
CA ARG A 161 15.01 -14.20 -1.50
C ARG A 161 14.88 -13.23 -2.67
N ALA A 162 14.84 -13.76 -3.89
CA ALA A 162 14.66 -12.97 -5.10
C ALA A 162 13.43 -12.03 -5.04
N GLY A 163 12.32 -12.49 -4.45
CA GLY A 163 11.12 -11.67 -4.29
C GLY A 163 11.33 -10.42 -3.43
N VAL A 164 12.11 -10.53 -2.33
CA VAL A 164 12.45 -9.39 -1.46
C VAL A 164 13.30 -8.39 -2.23
N PHE A 165 14.29 -8.87 -2.98
CA PHE A 165 15.16 -8.00 -3.76
C PHE A 165 14.41 -7.31 -4.92
N ARG A 166 13.46 -8.00 -5.55
CA ARG A 166 12.57 -7.39 -6.55
C ARG A 166 11.72 -6.28 -5.96
N ALA A 167 11.15 -6.48 -4.76
CA ALA A 167 10.40 -5.44 -4.05
C ALA A 167 11.28 -4.24 -3.68
N LEU A 168 12.52 -4.49 -3.24
CA LEU A 168 13.51 -3.45 -2.98
C LEU A 168 13.81 -2.61 -4.22
N LEU A 169 14.09 -3.27 -5.36
CA LEU A 169 14.34 -2.58 -6.63
C LEU A 169 13.10 -1.83 -7.11
N HIS A 170 11.92 -2.43 -7.02
CA HIS A 170 10.68 -1.75 -7.37
C HIS A 170 10.55 -0.43 -6.60
N PHE A 171 10.70 -0.47 -5.27
CA PHE A 171 10.65 0.73 -4.44
C PHE A 171 11.71 1.77 -4.84
N ILE A 172 12.93 1.35 -5.19
CA ILE A 172 13.98 2.25 -5.66
C ILE A 172 13.55 3.03 -6.91
N TYR A 173 12.86 2.38 -7.85
CA TYR A 173 12.45 2.97 -9.13
C TYR A 173 11.13 3.74 -9.04
N THR A 174 10.17 3.24 -8.27
CA THR A 174 8.78 3.73 -8.31
C THR A 174 8.36 4.44 -7.02
N ASP A 175 9.15 4.33 -5.95
CA ASP A 175 8.82 4.83 -4.61
C ASP A 175 7.52 4.21 -4.03
N THR A 176 7.10 3.06 -4.57
CA THR A 176 5.90 2.33 -4.16
C THR A 176 6.19 0.86 -3.86
N LEU A 177 5.34 0.26 -3.04
CA LEU A 177 5.39 -1.16 -2.67
C LEU A 177 4.38 -2.02 -3.41
N MET A 178 3.48 -1.43 -4.18
CA MET A 178 2.36 -2.12 -4.82
C MET A 178 2.47 -1.96 -6.33
N GLU A 179 3.08 -2.95 -7.01
CA GLU A 179 2.94 -3.19 -8.47
C GLU A 179 3.80 -4.35 -9.02
N LEU A 180 4.26 -5.30 -8.20
CA LEU A 180 4.70 -6.58 -8.77
C LEU A 180 3.63 -7.60 -8.47
N ASP A 181 3.23 -8.38 -9.46
CA ASP A 181 2.44 -9.57 -9.21
C ASP A 181 3.35 -10.56 -8.46
N TRP A 182 3.36 -10.50 -7.12
CA TRP A 182 4.22 -11.33 -6.28
C TRP A 182 3.76 -12.80 -6.24
N ARG A 183 2.68 -13.14 -6.97
CA ARG A 183 2.06 -14.46 -6.97
C ARG A 183 1.51 -14.81 -8.35
N GLU A 184 1.93 -15.95 -8.89
CA GLU A 184 1.29 -16.58 -10.06
C GLU A 184 -0.13 -17.11 -9.75
N ASP A 185 -0.55 -17.13 -8.48
CA ASP A 185 -1.74 -17.86 -8.00
C ASP A 185 -2.93 -17.01 -7.50
N GLY A 186 -2.84 -15.66 -7.54
CA GLY A 186 -3.99 -14.79 -7.26
C GLY A 186 -4.48 -14.73 -5.81
N SER A 187 -3.68 -15.17 -4.83
CA SER A 187 -4.02 -15.05 -3.40
C SER A 187 -3.64 -13.68 -2.80
N ASP A 188 -4.34 -13.30 -1.71
CA ASP A 188 -4.36 -12.01 -0.96
C ASP A 188 -3.26 -10.96 -1.31
N PRO A 189 -3.63 -9.69 -1.63
CA PRO A 189 -2.71 -8.60 -1.98
C PRO A 189 -1.59 -8.30 -0.97
N LEU A 190 -1.72 -8.75 0.28
CA LEU A 190 -0.76 -8.47 1.34
C LEU A 190 0.52 -9.32 1.23
N LEU A 191 1.67 -8.63 1.32
CA LEU A 191 2.97 -9.27 1.46
C LEU A 191 2.97 -10.14 2.73
N PRO A 192 3.40 -11.42 2.68
CA PRO A 192 3.51 -12.24 3.87
C PRO A 192 4.37 -11.54 4.92
N ARG A 193 3.96 -11.58 6.20
CA ARG A 193 4.67 -10.92 7.31
C ARG A 193 6.17 -11.20 7.31
N THR A 194 6.56 -12.45 7.02
CA THR A 194 7.98 -12.85 6.92
C THR A 194 8.74 -12.11 5.82
N MET A 195 8.08 -11.80 4.70
CA MET A 195 8.66 -11.03 3.60
C MET A 195 8.80 -9.56 3.95
N VAL A 196 7.83 -8.98 4.67
CA VAL A 196 7.90 -7.61 5.19
C VAL A 196 9.05 -7.47 6.19
N MET A 197 9.28 -8.46 7.05
CA MET A 197 10.43 -8.51 7.96
C MET A 197 11.77 -8.51 7.19
N SER A 198 11.91 -9.40 6.19
CA SER A 198 13.12 -9.45 5.36
C SER A 198 13.33 -8.17 4.56
N LEU A 199 12.25 -7.55 4.07
CA LEU A 199 12.30 -6.28 3.35
C LEU A 199 12.72 -5.13 4.27
N ASN A 200 12.24 -5.12 5.53
CA ASN A 200 12.65 -4.15 6.54
C ASN A 200 14.16 -4.23 6.82
N GLU A 201 14.68 -5.45 7.00
CA GLU A 201 16.12 -5.68 7.20
C GLU A 201 16.93 -5.19 5.99
N ALA A 202 16.50 -5.54 4.77
CA ALA A 202 17.15 -5.09 3.55
C ALA A 202 17.09 -3.57 3.39
N ALA A 203 15.96 -2.93 3.73
CA ALA A 203 15.80 -1.49 3.70
C ALA A 203 16.80 -0.79 4.63
N GLY A 204 16.96 -1.29 5.86
CA GLY A 204 17.98 -0.80 6.79
C GLY A 204 19.40 -0.98 6.26
N ARG A 205 19.73 -2.17 5.73
CA ARG A 205 21.06 -2.47 5.14
C ARG A 205 21.40 -1.52 3.98
N TYR A 206 20.42 -1.19 3.15
CA TYR A 206 20.63 -0.37 1.95
C TYR A 206 20.26 1.11 2.13
N GLY A 207 19.98 1.56 3.36
CA GLY A 207 19.73 2.97 3.68
C GLY A 207 18.46 3.52 3.04
N LEU A 208 17.42 2.71 2.91
CA LEU A 208 16.10 3.09 2.37
C LEU A 208 15.15 3.42 3.53
N GLU A 209 15.39 4.53 4.22
CA GLU A 209 14.66 4.88 5.45
C GLU A 209 13.13 4.97 5.27
N ARG A 210 12.66 5.52 4.15
CA ARG A 210 11.21 5.58 3.87
C ARG A 210 10.60 4.18 3.74
N LEU A 211 11.28 3.26 3.06
CA LEU A 211 10.83 1.87 2.93
C LEU A 211 10.84 1.17 4.29
N LYS A 212 11.89 1.39 5.08
CA LYS A 212 12.01 0.87 6.44
C LYS A 212 10.83 1.28 7.32
N GLN A 213 10.51 2.58 7.36
CA GLN A 213 9.35 3.09 8.10
C GLN A 213 8.03 2.47 7.64
N ILE A 214 7.84 2.29 6.34
CA ILE A 214 6.63 1.63 5.80
C ILE A 214 6.56 0.19 6.28
N CYS A 215 7.67 -0.55 6.27
CA CYS A 215 7.71 -1.93 6.74
C CYS A 215 7.46 -2.01 8.25
N GLU A 216 8.05 -1.12 9.06
CA GLU A 216 7.81 -1.03 10.51
C GLU A 216 6.35 -0.78 10.83
N ASN A 217 5.71 0.15 10.12
CA ASN A 217 4.28 0.41 10.27
C ASN A 217 3.46 -0.85 9.94
N MET A 218 3.76 -1.51 8.82
CA MET A 218 3.07 -2.74 8.39
C MET A 218 3.21 -3.88 9.41
N LEU A 219 4.36 -3.99 10.09
CA LEU A 219 4.59 -4.99 11.14
C LEU A 219 3.93 -4.62 12.48
N GLY A 220 3.74 -3.32 12.75
CA GLY A 220 3.13 -2.81 13.99
C GLY A 220 1.61 -2.83 14.03
N PHE A 221 0.92 -2.95 12.88
CA PHE A 221 -0.54 -3.08 12.86
C PHE A 221 -1.05 -4.41 13.45
N ASP A 222 -0.20 -5.45 13.50
CA ASP A 222 -0.57 -6.76 14.08
C ASP A 222 -0.68 -6.73 15.62
N ASP A 223 0.06 -5.84 16.31
CA ASP A 223 0.02 -5.76 17.78
C ASP A 223 -1.28 -5.09 18.29
N ALA A 224 -1.95 -4.29 17.46
CA ALA A 224 -3.23 -3.68 17.79
C ALA A 224 -4.42 -4.66 17.70
N CYS A 225 -4.29 -5.77 16.97
CA CYS A 225 -5.37 -6.76 16.82
C CYS A 225 -5.26 -7.90 17.85
N SER A 226 -4.09 -8.11 18.46
CA SER A 226 -3.89 -9.14 19.50
C SER A 226 -4.29 -8.67 20.91
N ALA A 227 -4.34 -7.37 21.19
CA ALA A 227 -4.59 -6.87 22.54
C ALA A 227 -6.07 -6.83 22.95
N ASP A 228 -7.01 -6.80 21.98
CA ASP A 228 -8.45 -6.71 22.26
C ASP A 228 -9.22 -8.03 22.04
N CYS A 229 -8.56 -9.13 21.65
CA CYS A 229 -9.21 -10.45 21.58
C CYS A 229 -9.03 -11.32 22.84
N ALA A 230 -8.48 -10.76 23.93
CA ALA A 230 -8.27 -11.48 25.19
C ALA A 230 -8.98 -10.81 26.39
N VAL A 231 -10.12 -10.16 26.18
CA VAL A 231 -11.12 -9.94 27.24
C VAL A 231 -12.53 -9.93 26.62
N MET A 232 -13.13 -11.10 26.47
CA MET A 232 -14.58 -11.34 26.64
C MET A 232 -14.82 -12.82 26.89
#